data_AF-A0A2V6SBZ0-F1
#
_entry.id   AF-A0A2V6SBZ0-F1
#
_cell.length_a   1.000
_cell.length_b   1.000
_cell.length_c   1.000
_cell.angle_alpha   90.00
_cell.angle_beta   90.00
_cell.angle_gamma   90.00
#
_symmetry.space_group_name_H-M   'P 1'
#
loop_
_entity.id
_entity.type
_entity.pdbx_description
1 polymer ?
#
loop_
_entity_poly.entity_id
_entity_poly.type
_entity_poly.pdbx_seq_one_letter_code
_entity_poly.pdbx_strand_id
1 'polypeptide(L)'
;MTLRIEKRSDDDGRVLRLSGRIQSEHLEELEAQIRTERPGIVLDLEDVTLVDLDTVRFLSLCESEGVRLLHCSPYIREWMLREQA
;
A
#
# COMPACT_ATOMS: atom_id res chain seq x y z
N MET A 1 14.09 -6.06 8.21
CA MET A 1 13.46 -4.78 8.58
C MET A 1 11.96 -5.00 8.58
N THR A 2 11.27 -4.56 9.61
CA THR A 2 9.80 -4.66 9.78
C THR A 2 9.10 -3.55 8.99
N LEU A 3 7.81 -3.72 8.69
CA LEU A 3 6.99 -2.65 8.10
C LEU A 3 6.99 -1.42 9.02
N ARG A 4 7.10 -0.23 8.43
CA ARG A 4 6.81 1.04 9.10
C ARG A 4 5.79 1.82 8.29
N ILE A 5 4.75 2.28 8.99
CA ILE A 5 3.65 3.08 8.45
C ILE A 5 3.77 4.48 9.04
N GLU A 6 3.90 5.49 8.16
CA GLU A 6 3.89 6.89 8.57
C GLU A 6 2.69 7.60 7.96
N LYS A 7 1.92 8.30 8.80
CA LYS A 7 0.82 9.16 8.35
C LYS A 7 1.36 10.54 8.03
N ARG A 8 1.05 11.04 6.84
CA ARG A 8 1.27 12.42 6.45
C ARG A 8 -0.03 13.02 5.97
N SER A 9 -0.28 14.25 6.40
CA SER A 9 -1.36 15.07 5.89
C SER A 9 -0.68 16.23 5.20
N ASP A 10 -0.90 16.36 3.90
CA ASP A 10 -0.44 17.51 3.11
C ASP A 10 -1.66 18.26 2.55
N ASP A 11 -1.44 19.42 1.93
CA ASP A 11 -2.51 20.21 1.30
C ASP A 11 -3.23 19.39 0.18
N ASP A 12 -2.55 18.40 -0.40
CA ASP A 12 -3.07 17.52 -1.47
C ASP A 12 -3.82 16.26 -0.96
N GLY A 13 -3.83 16.03 0.36
CA GLY A 13 -4.62 14.96 0.99
C GLY A 13 -3.89 14.12 2.03
N ARG A 14 -4.50 12.97 2.37
CA ARG A 14 -3.98 12.03 3.37
C ARG A 14 -3.08 10.99 2.68
N VAL A 15 -1.84 10.87 3.13
CA VAL A 15 -0.84 9.95 2.61
C VAL A 15 -0.36 9.01 3.71
N LEU A 16 -0.37 7.71 3.42
CA LEU A 16 0.29 6.68 4.23
C LEU A 16 1.58 6.27 3.52
N ARG A 17 2.73 6.67 4.07
CA ARG A 17 4.03 6.21 3.60
C ARG A 17 4.33 4.85 4.19
N LEU A 18 4.56 3.88 3.33
CA LEU A 18 4.92 2.51 3.68
C LEU A 18 6.40 2.32 3.40
N SER A 19 7.12 1.76 4.36
CA SER A 19 8.56 1.53 4.25
C SER A 19 8.97 0.17 4.81
N GLY A 20 9.99 -0.42 4.19
CA GLY A 20 10.53 -1.72 4.60
C GLY A 20 9.90 -2.89 3.82
N ARG A 21 9.61 -3.97 4.53
CA ARG A 21 9.00 -5.19 3.97
C ARG A 21 7.55 -5.26 4.43
N ILE A 22 6.64 -5.50 3.49
CA ILE A 22 5.22 -5.70 3.77
C ILE A 22 4.91 -7.18 3.57
N GLN A 23 4.24 -7.78 4.54
CA GLN A 23 3.89 -9.20 4.55
C GLN A 23 2.46 -9.39 5.06
N SER A 24 1.90 -10.58 4.84
CA SER A 24 0.54 -10.95 5.25
C SER A 24 0.24 -10.63 6.73
N GLU A 25 1.23 -10.77 7.62
CA GLU A 25 1.11 -10.47 9.06
C GLU A 25 0.81 -9.00 9.37
N HIS A 26 1.13 -8.08 8.46
CA HIS A 26 0.94 -6.65 8.63
C HIS A 26 -0.32 -6.11 7.95
N LEU A 27 -1.03 -6.94 7.17
CA LEU A 27 -2.15 -6.49 6.35
C LEU A 27 -3.35 -6.07 7.18
N GLU A 28 -3.63 -6.75 8.29
CA GLU A 28 -4.74 -6.40 9.18
C GLU A 28 -4.56 -4.98 9.77
N GLU A 29 -3.35 -4.67 10.23
CA GLU A 29 -3.02 -3.34 10.74
C GLU A 29 -3.09 -2.29 9.62
N LEU A 30 -2.51 -2.59 8.46
CA LEU A 30 -2.51 -1.68 7.32
C LEU A 30 -3.95 -1.38 6.84
N GLU A 31 -4.82 -2.37 6.78
CA GLU A 31 -6.23 -2.21 6.42
C GLU A 31 -6.97 -1.32 7.44
N ALA A 32 -6.75 -1.53 8.74
CA ALA A 32 -7.35 -0.70 9.78
C ALA A 32 -6.93 0.77 9.66
N GLN A 33 -5.65 1.03 9.33
CA GLN A 33 -5.16 2.38 9.09
C GLN A 33 -5.81 3.00 7.84
N ILE A 34 -5.86 2.27 6.73
CA ILE A 34 -6.49 2.73 5.48
C ILE A 34 -7.96 3.08 5.71
N ARG A 35 -8.72 2.22 6.41
CA ARG A 35 -10.14 2.47 6.71
C ARG A 35 -10.35 3.71 7.57
N THR A 36 -9.45 3.98 8.50
CA THR A 36 -9.51 5.19 9.35
C THR A 36 -9.30 6.47 8.55
N GLU A 37 -8.46 6.42 7.52
CA GLU A 37 -8.09 7.60 6.73
C GLU A 37 -8.97 7.81 5.48
N ARG A 38 -9.87 6.89 5.14
CA ARG A 38 -10.81 7.04 4.02
C ARG A 38 -11.86 8.15 4.27
N PRO A 39 -12.41 8.76 3.20
CA PRO A 39 -12.07 8.59 1.78
C PRO A 39 -10.83 9.40 1.36
N GLY A 40 -10.25 9.08 0.19
CA GLY A 40 -9.20 9.89 -0.44
C GLY A 40 -7.77 9.63 0.04
N ILE A 41 -7.54 8.51 0.73
CA ILE A 41 -6.21 8.09 1.16
C ILE A 41 -5.33 7.67 -0.02
N VAL A 42 -4.05 7.99 0.08
CA VAL A 42 -3.00 7.63 -0.87
C VAL A 42 -1.95 6.78 -0.16
N LEU A 43 -1.52 5.69 -0.77
CA LEU A 43 -0.41 4.87 -0.26
C LEU A 43 0.86 5.24 -1.03
N ASP A 44 1.91 5.64 -0.32
CA ASP A 44 3.23 5.90 -0.90
C ASP A 44 4.16 4.71 -0.61
N LEU A 45 4.65 4.08 -1.68
CA LEU A 45 5.45 2.86 -1.65
C LEU A 45 6.95 3.12 -1.95
N GLU A 46 7.41 4.37 -1.91
CA GLU A 46 8.78 4.77 -2.27
C GLU A 46 9.87 3.92 -1.59
N ASP A 47 9.70 3.61 -0.30
CA ASP A 47 10.66 2.84 0.51
C ASP A 47 10.26 1.36 0.70
N VAL A 48 9.32 0.85 -0.09
CA VAL A 48 8.92 -0.56 -0.04
C VAL A 48 9.91 -1.39 -0.82
N THR A 49 10.60 -2.29 -0.11
CA THR A 49 11.68 -3.11 -0.66
C THR A 49 11.24 -4.51 -1.04
N LEU A 50 10.22 -5.05 -0.36
CA LEU A 50 9.74 -6.41 -0.60
C LEU A 50 8.28 -6.55 -0.18
N VAL A 51 7.52 -7.28 -0.98
CA VAL A 51 6.11 -7.62 -0.75
C VAL A 51 5.93 -9.12 -1.01
N ASP A 52 5.04 -9.76 -0.27
CA ASP A 52 4.57 -11.12 -0.59
C ASP A 52 3.29 -11.10 -1.43
N LEU A 53 2.82 -12.29 -1.79
CA LEU A 53 1.67 -12.46 -2.68
C LEU A 53 0.38 -11.90 -2.08
N ASP A 54 0.14 -12.12 -0.79
CA ASP A 54 -1.05 -11.59 -0.12
C ASP A 54 -1.03 -10.07 -0.10
N THR A 55 0.15 -9.47 0.09
CA THR A 55 0.32 -8.01 -0.01
C THR A 55 0.02 -7.50 -1.42
N VAL A 56 0.49 -8.18 -2.46
CA VAL A 56 0.19 -7.81 -3.86
C VAL A 56 -1.31 -7.82 -4.12
N ARG A 57 -2.02 -8.85 -3.64
CA ARG A 57 -3.48 -8.95 -3.74
C ARG A 57 -4.18 -7.83 -2.98
N PHE A 58 -3.71 -7.54 -1.78
CA PHE A 58 -4.24 -6.47 -0.95
C PHE A 58 -4.07 -5.09 -1.62
N LEU A 59 -2.89 -4.79 -2.16
CA LEU A 59 -2.64 -3.55 -2.90
C LEU A 59 -3.53 -3.44 -4.14
N SER A 60 -3.75 -4.54 -4.84
CA SER A 60 -4.63 -4.61 -6.02
C SER A 60 -6.09 -4.31 -5.64
N LEU A 61 -6.56 -4.89 -4.53
CA LEU A 61 -7.89 -4.61 -4.00
C LEU A 61 -8.01 -3.12 -3.62
N CYS A 62 -7.02 -2.56 -2.92
CA CYS A 62 -7.02 -1.14 -2.57
C CYS A 62 -7.13 -0.24 -3.80
N GLU A 63 -6.36 -0.51 -4.86
CA GLU A 63 -6.41 0.25 -6.11
C GLU A 63 -7.80 0.16 -6.76
N SER A 64 -8.42 -1.04 -6.75
CA SER A 64 -9.78 -1.25 -7.27
C SER A 64 -10.88 -0.52 -6.46
N GLU A 65 -10.64 -0.31 -5.17
CA GLU A 65 -11.53 0.45 -4.28
C GLU A 65 -11.29 1.97 -4.34
N GLY A 66 -10.40 2.43 -5.22
CA GLY A 66 -10.12 3.85 -5.44
C GLY A 66 -9.02 4.45 -4.57
N VAL A 67 -8.23 3.61 -3.86
CA VAL A 67 -7.01 4.06 -3.17
C VAL A 67 -5.91 4.29 -4.21
N ARG A 68 -5.28 5.46 -4.20
CA ARG A 68 -4.18 5.75 -5.13
C ARG A 68 -2.87 5.17 -4.58
N LEU A 69 -2.08 4.52 -5.44
CA LEU A 69 -0.74 4.05 -5.12
C LEU A 69 0.31 5.00 -5.75
N LEU A 70 1.13 5.65 -4.93
CA LEU A 70 2.27 6.48 -5.33
C LEU A 70 3.57 5.71 -5.19
N HIS A 71 4.53 6.04 -6.06
CA HIS A 71 5.87 5.43 -6.12
C HIS A 71 5.87 3.89 -6.08
N CYS A 72 4.80 3.27 -6.60
CA CYS A 72 4.70 1.82 -6.73
C CYS A 72 5.76 1.34 -7.72
N SER A 73 6.71 0.53 -7.23
CA SER A 73 7.81 0.05 -8.07
C SER A 73 7.30 -0.81 -9.23
N PRO A 74 7.98 -0.82 -10.39
CA PRO A 74 7.58 -1.63 -11.53
C PRO A 74 7.42 -3.12 -11.19
N TYR A 75 8.26 -3.64 -10.28
CA TYR A 75 8.17 -5.00 -9.77
C TYR A 75 6.82 -5.29 -9.11
N ILE A 76 6.39 -4.45 -8.16
CA ILE A 76 5.11 -4.63 -7.46
C ILE A 76 3.97 -4.53 -8.47
N ARG A 77 4.04 -3.56 -9.40
CA ARG A 77 3.02 -3.37 -10.42
C ARG A 77 2.89 -4.55 -11.38
N GLU A 78 4.01 -5.14 -11.81
CA GLU A 78 3.98 -6.37 -12.62
C GLU A 78 3.32 -7.53 -11.87
N TRP A 79 3.63 -7.71 -10.58
CA TRP A 79 3.00 -8.76 -9.79
C TRP A 79 1.49 -8.55 -9.60
N MET A 80 1.05 -7.30 -9.40
CA MET A 80 -0.39 -6.97 -9.35
C MET A 80 -1.09 -7.34 -10.66
N LEU A 81 -0.48 -7.02 -11.80
CA LEU A 81 -1.03 -7.35 -13.12
C LEU A 81 -1.09 -8.87 -13.35
N ARG A 82 -0.08 -9.62 -12.89
CA ARG A 82 -0.03 -11.08 -13.03
C ARG A 82 -1.07 -11.81 -12.19
N GLU A 83 -1.41 -11.28 -11.01
CA GLU A 83 -2.46 -11.88 -10.16
C GLU A 83 -3.88 -11.60 -10.67
N GLN A 84 -4.05 -10.61 -11.56
CA GLN A 84 -5.34 -10.28 -12.17
C GLN A 84 -5.63 -11.04 -13.47
N ALA A 85 -4.63 -11.75 -14.03
CA ALA A 85 -4.70 -12.48 -15.30
C ALA A 85 -5.06 -13.96 -15.10
#